data_AF-A0A2A2FE03-F1
#
_entry.id   AF-A0A2A2FE03-F1
#
_cell.length_a   1.000
_cell.length_b   1.000
_cell.length_c   1.000
_cell.angle_alpha   90.00
_cell.angle_beta   90.00
_cell.angle_gamma   90.00
#
_symmetry.space_group_name_H-M   'P 1'
#
loop_
_entity.id
_entity.type
_entity.pdbx_description
1 polymer ?
#
loop_
_entity_poly.entity_id
_entity_poly.type
_entity_poly.pdbx_seq_one_letter_code
_entity_poly.pdbx_strand_id
1 'polypeptide(L)' 'MTRAGADSMSEYTRQNTDFISRVLAHGDEEARAYALALLANSGSVEAIDEVQAQLDEIRREVQ' A
#
# COMPACT_ATOMS: atom_id res chain seq x y z
N MET A 1 -18.75 7.07 -4.88
CA MET A 1 -17.53 7.90 -4.98
C MET A 1 -17.40 8.37 -6.41
N THR A 2 -17.20 9.66 -6.66
CA THR A 2 -16.96 10.21 -8.00
C THR A 2 -15.62 9.68 -8.52
N ARG A 3 -15.51 9.48 -9.84
CA ARG A 3 -14.31 8.93 -10.51
C ARG A 3 -13.01 9.64 -10.08
N ALA A 4 -13.08 10.96 -9.87
CA ALA A 4 -11.99 11.80 -9.38
C ALA A 4 -11.42 11.38 -8.00
N GLY A 5 -12.24 10.81 -7.11
CA GLY A 5 -11.77 10.33 -5.80
C GLY A 5 -11.00 9.00 -5.88
N ALA A 6 -11.38 8.13 -6.82
CA ALA A 6 -10.65 6.90 -7.09
C ALA A 6 -9.29 7.18 -7.77
N ASP A 7 -9.28 8.13 -8.72
CA ASP A 7 -8.03 8.55 -9.38
C ASP A 7 -7.05 9.18 -8.38
N SER A 8 -7.54 10.02 -7.45
CA SER A 8 -6.72 10.59 -6.38
C SER A 8 -6.19 9.54 -5.40
N MET A 9 -6.96 8.49 -5.12
CA MET A 9 -6.52 7.41 -4.23
C MET A 9 -5.46 6.53 -4.90
N SER A 10 -5.67 6.18 -6.18
CA SER A 10 -4.69 5.43 -6.96
C SER A 10 -3.35 6.18 -7.05
N GLU A 11 -3.40 7.49 -7.27
CA GLU A 11 -2.21 8.33 -7.33
C GLU A 11 -1.51 8.42 -5.97
N TYR A 12 -2.27 8.60 -4.88
CA TYR A 12 -1.73 8.62 -3.53
C TYR A 12 -1.02 7.30 -3.18
N THR A 13 -1.67 6.15 -3.43
CA THR A 13 -1.07 4.84 -3.14
C THR A 13 0.23 4.65 -3.91
N ARG A 14 0.26 4.98 -5.21
CA ARG A 14 1.46 4.84 -6.05
C ARG A 14 2.61 5.75 -5.58
N GLN A 15 2.31 6.98 -5.16
CA GLN A 15 3.34 7.90 -4.66
C GLN A 15 3.88 7.52 -3.28
N ASN A 16 3.15 6.68 -2.54
CA ASN A 16 3.45 6.33 -1.16
C ASN A 16 3.70 4.82 -0.96
N THR A 17 4.01 4.06 -2.02
CA THR A 17 4.22 2.61 -1.96
C THR A 17 5.24 2.21 -0.87
N ASP A 18 6.42 2.86 -0.81
CA ASP A 18 7.45 2.57 0.22
C ASP A 18 6.93 2.75 1.65
N PHE A 19 6.21 3.85 1.90
CA PHE A 19 5.60 4.09 3.20
C PHE A 19 4.57 3.03 3.56
N ILE A 20 3.67 2.71 2.62
CA ILE A 20 2.62 1.71 2.80
C ILE A 20 3.23 0.34 3.12
N SER A 21 4.27 -0.07 2.39
CA SER A 21 4.95 -1.36 2.60
C SER A 21 5.61 -1.45 3.99
N ARG A 22 6.23 -0.37 4.47
CA ARG A 22 6.80 -0.33 5.83
C ARG A 22 5.73 -0.38 6.91
N VAL A 23 4.61 0.33 6.72
CA VAL A 23 3.47 0.26 7.64
C VAL A 23 2.90 -1.16 7.69
N LEU A 24 2.81 -1.83 6.55
CA LEU A 24 2.36 -3.22 6.49
C LEU A 24 3.34 -4.18 7.19
N ALA A 25 4.65 -3.96 7.03
CA ALA A 25 5.68 -4.82 7.61
C ALA A 25 5.87 -4.63 9.12
N HIS A 26 5.74 -3.39 9.62
CA HIS A 26 6.16 -3.04 10.98
C HIS A 26 5.09 -2.34 11.81
N GLY A 27 4.01 -1.87 11.20
CA GLY A 27 2.92 -1.19 11.90
C GLY A 27 2.16 -2.11 12.84
N ASP A 28 1.48 -1.52 13.82
CA ASP A 28 0.50 -2.22 14.65
C ASP A 28 -0.75 -2.61 13.84
N GLU A 29 -1.69 -3.29 14.50
CA GLU A 29 -2.89 -3.80 13.82
C GLU A 29 -3.73 -2.70 13.15
N GLU A 30 -3.88 -1.55 13.80
CA GLU A 30 -4.69 -0.43 13.29
C GLU A 30 -4.01 0.23 12.08
N ALA A 31 -2.71 0.47 12.17
CA ALA A 31 -1.93 1.04 11.06
C ALA A 31 -1.95 0.12 9.83
N ARG A 32 -1.81 -1.20 10.03
CA ARG A 32 -1.92 -2.19 8.95
C ARG A 32 -3.31 -2.22 8.33
N ALA A 33 -4.36 -2.18 9.15
CA ALA A 33 -5.74 -2.14 8.66
C ALA A 33 -6.00 -0.90 7.78
N TYR A 34 -5.46 0.25 8.18
CA TYR A 34 -5.57 1.48 7.39
C TYR A 34 -4.82 1.38 6.05
N ALA A 35 -3.60 0.86 6.05
CA ALA A 35 -2.82 0.63 4.82
C ALA A 35 -3.54 -0.32 3.85
N LEU A 36 -4.16 -1.39 4.37
CA LEU A 36 -4.97 -2.31 3.57
C LEU A 36 -6.22 -1.62 3.01
N ALA A 37 -6.88 -0.77 3.78
CA ALA A 37 -8.02 0.00 3.30
C ALA A 37 -7.63 0.96 2.17
N LEU A 38 -6.47 1.63 2.26
CA LEU A 38 -5.96 2.48 1.18
C LEU A 38 -5.73 1.68 -0.10
N LEU A 39 -5.08 0.51 0.00
CA LEU A 39 -4.83 -0.35 -1.17
C LEU A 39 -6.13 -0.84 -1.81
N ALA A 40 -7.10 -1.30 -1.00
CA ALA A 40 -8.39 -1.75 -1.48
C ALA A 40 -9.18 -0.65 -2.21
N ASN A 41 -9.05 0.61 -1.75
CA ASN A 41 -9.72 1.76 -2.35
C ASN A 41 -8.92 2.40 -3.49
N SER A 42 -7.66 2.03 -3.70
CA SER A 42 -6.83 2.53 -4.80
C SER A 42 -7.29 2.04 -6.17
N GLY A 43 -7.98 0.89 -6.23
CA GLY A 43 -8.45 0.27 -7.48
C GLY A 43 -7.34 -0.11 -8.46
N SER A 44 -6.07 -0.03 -8.04
CA SER A 44 -4.91 -0.24 -8.89
C SER A 44 -4.22 -1.56 -8.56
N VAL A 45 -4.28 -2.50 -9.50
CA VAL A 45 -3.57 -3.79 -9.40
C VAL A 45 -2.05 -3.56 -9.39
N GLU A 46 -1.57 -2.61 -10.19
CA GLU A 46 -0.14 -2.25 -10.25
C GLU A 46 0.39 -1.81 -8.88
N ALA A 47 -0.39 -1.03 -8.13
CA ALA A 47 -0.01 -0.59 -6.79
C ALA A 47 0.06 -1.75 -5.78
N ILE A 48 -0.79 -2.77 -5.95
CA ILE A 48 -0.75 -3.98 -5.13
C ILE A 48 0.53 -4.77 -5.43
N ASP A 49 0.89 -4.93 -6.71
CA ASP A 49 2.08 -5.67 -7.13
C ASP A 49 3.38 -4.98 -6.64
N GLU A 50 3.44 -3.64 -6.69
CA GLU A 50 4.57 -2.87 -6.17
C GLU A 50 4.74 -3.04 -4.64
N VAL A 51 3.63 -3.00 -3.89
CA VAL A 51 3.66 -3.24 -2.43
C VAL A 51 4.11 -4.66 -2.11
N GLN A 52 3.64 -5.66 -2.86
CA GLN A 52 4.08 -7.05 -2.68
C GLN A 52 5.59 -7.20 -2.90
N ALA A 53 6.14 -6.58 -3.94
CA ALA A 53 7.57 -6.63 -4.22
C ALA A 53 8.41 -6.01 -3.08
N GLN A 54 7.96 -4.89 -2.51
CA GLN A 54 8.65 -4.26 -1.38
C GLN A 54 8.54 -5.07 -0.08
N LEU A 55 7.40 -5.71 0.17
CA LEU A 55 7.25 -6.62 1.32
C LEU A 55 8.19 -7.84 1.20
N ASP A 56 8.35 -8.38 0.00
CA ASP A 56 9.30 -9.46 -0.26
C ASP A 56 10.75 -9.03 -0.03
N GLU A 57 11.11 -7.78 -0.39
CA GLU A 57 12.42 -7.20 -0.12
C GLU A 57 12.67 -7.06 1.39
N ILE A 58 11.76 -6.42 2.12
CA ILE A 58 11.85 -6.26 3.58
C ILE A 58 11.98 -7.63 4.27
N ARG A 59 11.23 -8.64 3.80
CA ARG A 59 11.31 -10.00 4.35
C ARG A 59 12.69 -10.63 4.17
N ARG A 60 13.40 -10.32 3.07
CA ARG A 60 14.78 -10.78 2.85
C ARG A 60 15.78 -10.05 3.74
N GLU A 61 15.56 -8.78 4.04
CA GLU A 61 16.44 -8.00 4.91
C GLU A 61 16.36 -8.41 6.39
N VAL A 62 15.22 -8.94 6.82
CA VAL A 62 14.99 -9.39 8.21
C VAL A 62 15.49 -10.83 8.45
N GLN A 63 15.85 -11.57 7.40
CA GLN A 63 16.37 -12.95 7.48
C GLN A 63 17.89 -12.99 7.62
#